data_AF-A0A8J5MNG1-F1
#
_entry.id   AF-A0A8J5MNG1-F1
#
_cell.length_a   1.000
_cell.length_b   1.000
_cell.length_c   1.000
_cell.angle_alpha   90.00
_cell.angle_beta   90.00
_cell.angle_gamma   90.00
#
_symmetry.space_group_name_H-M   'P 1'
#
loop_
_entity.id
_entity.type
_entity.pdbx_description
1 polymer ?
#
loop_
_entity_poly.entity_id
_entity_poly.type
_entity_poly.pdbx_seq_one_letter_code
_entity_poly.pdbx_strand_id
1 'polypeptide(L)' 'MGLLGVMYHQDCRCCRETHLRAREVTLTHCYDADGNRLTGDRGTLVIKLREPADCQCFKCGDSTR' A
#
# COMPACT_ATOMS: atom_id res chain seq x y z
N MET A 1 -44.42 13.99 15.36
CA MET A 1 -43.03 14.41 15.61
C MET A 1 -42.14 13.67 14.63
N GLY A 2 -41.82 14.31 13.51
CA GLY A 2 -41.03 13.71 12.44
C GLY A 2 -39.58 13.54 12.89
N LEU A 3 -39.07 12.30 12.79
CA LEU A 3 -37.65 12.03 12.77
C LEU A 3 -37.11 12.62 11.46
N LEU A 4 -36.67 13.87 11.52
CA LEU A 4 -35.75 14.46 10.55
C LEU A 4 -34.45 13.65 10.66
N GLY A 5 -34.40 12.54 9.93
CA GLY A 5 -33.15 11.85 9.63
C GLY A 5 -32.23 12.87 8.98
N VAL A 6 -31.20 13.28 9.71
CA VAL A 6 -30.18 14.19 9.21
C VAL A 6 -29.54 13.52 8.00
N MET A 7 -29.91 13.96 6.79
CA MET A 7 -29.24 13.52 5.58
C MET A 7 -27.90 14.25 5.53
N TYR A 8 -26.86 13.63 6.07
CA TYR A 8 -25.52 14.17 6.04
C TYR A 8 -24.94 13.99 4.63
N HIS A 9 -24.99 15.04 3.82
CA HIS A 9 -24.39 15.04 2.49
C HIS A 9 -22.88 15.28 2.59
N GLN A 10 -22.14 14.24 2.99
CA GLN A 10 -20.69 14.26 2.94
C GLN A 10 -20.22 14.01 1.51
N ASP A 11 -19.75 15.06 0.82
CA ASP A 11 -18.83 14.87 -0.31
C ASP A 11 -17.46 14.49 0.27
N CYS A 12 -17.34 13.21 0.64
CA CYS A 12 -16.11 12.63 1.14
C CYS A 12 -15.42 11.89 0.00
N ARG A 13 -14.12 12.17 -0.19
CA ARG A 13 -13.28 11.47 -1.17
C ARG A 13 -11.96 11.02 -0.56
N CYS A 14 -11.60 9.75 -0.77
CA CYS A 14 -10.32 9.17 -0.38
C CYS A 14 -9.40 9.03 -1.59
N CYS A 15 -8.13 9.43 -1.44
CA CYS A 15 -7.09 9.10 -2.41
C CYS A 15 -6.78 7.60 -2.32
N ARG A 16 -6.98 6.88 -3.42
CA ARG A 16 -6.68 5.45 -3.53
C ARG A 16 -5.90 5.19 -4.81
N GLU A 17 -5.00 4.24 -4.71
CA GLU A 17 -4.26 3.60 -5.78
C GLU A 17 -5.20 3.09 -6.88
N THR A 18 -4.85 3.41 -8.11
CA THR A 18 -5.58 3.00 -9.34
C THR A 18 -4.77 2.03 -10.16
N HIS A 19 -3.45 2.13 -10.07
CA HIS A 19 -2.53 1.26 -10.77
C HIS A 19 -1.35 0.93 -9.86
N LEU A 20 -0.97 -0.35 -9.85
CA LEU A 20 0.18 -0.85 -9.12
C LEU A 20 1.23 -1.29 -10.14
N ARG A 21 2.45 -0.78 -10.01
CA ARG A 21 3.58 -1.26 -10.82
C ARG A 21 4.35 -2.34 -10.09
N ALA A 22 4.77 -3.37 -10.83
CA ALA A 22 5.70 -4.36 -10.32
C ALA A 22 7.09 -3.74 -10.18
N ARG A 23 7.74 -3.98 -9.04
CA ARG A 23 9.10 -3.54 -8.78
C ARG A 23 9.90 -4.64 -8.12
N GLU A 24 11.13 -4.78 -8.55
CA GLU A 24 12.11 -5.65 -7.91
C GLU A 24 13.12 -4.79 -7.14
N VAL A 25 13.40 -5.16 -5.90
CA VAL A 25 14.34 -4.46 -5.00
C VAL A 25 15.36 -5.46 -4.50
N THR A 26 16.65 -5.16 -4.68
CA THR A 26 17.74 -5.97 -4.14
C THR A 26 18.19 -5.39 -2.80
N LEU A 27 17.96 -6.14 -1.72
CA LEU A 27 18.60 -5.89 -0.44
C LEU A 27 20.04 -6.38 -0.50
N THR A 28 20.99 -5.59 0.00
CA THR A 28 22.43 -5.90 -0.03
C THR A 28 23.06 -6.03 1.37
N HIS A 29 22.23 -5.86 2.40
CA HIS A 29 22.61 -5.85 3.81
C HIS A 29 21.66 -6.78 4.57
N CYS A 30 21.92 -8.09 4.47
CA CYS A 30 21.15 -9.12 5.16
C CYS A 30 21.87 -9.56 6.44
N TYR A 31 21.10 -9.94 7.46
CA TYR A 31 21.58 -10.32 8.78
C TYR A 31 20.88 -11.61 9.24
N ASP A 32 21.56 -12.43 10.04
CA ASP A 32 20.94 -13.57 10.72
C ASP A 32 20.18 -13.14 12.00
N ALA A 33 19.58 -14.11 12.70
CA ALA A 33 18.79 -13.87 13.90
C ALA A 33 19.62 -13.30 15.08
N ASP A 34 20.93 -13.51 15.08
CA ASP A 34 21.86 -13.00 16.08
C ASP A 34 22.43 -11.62 15.68
N GLY A 35 22.04 -11.11 14.50
CA GLY A 35 22.47 -9.81 13.99
C GLY A 35 23.82 -9.82 13.26
N ASN A 36 24.37 -10.99 12.93
CA ASN A 36 25.60 -11.05 12.14
C ASN A 36 25.30 -10.81 10.66
N ARG A 37 26.15 -10.00 10.01
CA ARG A 37 25.99 -9.70 8.58
C ARG A 37 26.28 -10.95 7.73
N LEU A 38 25.33 -11.30 6.88
CA LEU A 38 25.46 -12.41 5.93
C LEU A 38 26.36 -12.00 4.76
N THR A 39 27.14 -12.95 4.24
CA THR A 39 28.04 -12.79 3.09
C THR A 39 27.80 -13.87 2.05
N GLY A 40 28.40 -13.72 0.86
CA GLY A 40 28.17 -14.60 -0.28
C GLY A 40 26.74 -14.52 -0.79
N ASP A 41 26.20 -15.63 -1.27
CA ASP A 41 24.86 -15.71 -1.89
C ASP A 41 23.73 -15.28 -0.95
N ARG A 42 23.93 -15.42 0.38
CA ARG A 42 22.96 -15.01 1.40
C ARG A 42 23.12 -13.55 1.84
N GLY A 43 24.14 -12.85 1.36
CA GLY A 43 24.37 -11.44 1.66
C GLY A 43 23.43 -10.50 0.93
N THR A 44 22.69 -11.01 -0.06
CA THR A 44 21.73 -10.25 -0.85
C THR A 44 20.39 -10.96 -0.95
N LEU A 45 19.29 -10.21 -0.99
CA LEU A 45 17.94 -10.76 -1.17
C LEU A 45 17.16 -9.93 -2.19
N VAL A 46 16.60 -10.59 -3.20
CA VAL A 46 15.74 -9.97 -4.19
C VAL A 46 14.28 -10.07 -3.75
N ILE A 47 13.62 -8.92 -3.57
CA ILE A 47 12.22 -8.82 -3.16
C ILE A 47 11.38 -8.26 -4.30
N LYS A 48 10.28 -8.93 -4.60
CA LYS A 48 9.29 -8.49 -5.59
C LYS A 48 8.11 -7.82 -4.88
N LEU A 49 7.83 -6.59 -5.26
CA LEU A 49 6.82 -5.73 -4.66
C LEU A 49 5.88 -5.21 -5.74
N ARG A 50 4.67 -4.83 -5.33
CA ARG A 50 3.77 -4.01 -6.14
C ARG A 50 3.56 -2.71 -5.38
N GLU A 51 3.99 -1.60 -5.96
CA GLU A 51 3.86 -0.28 -5.35
C GLU A 51 2.85 0.57 -6.14
N PRO A 52 2.11 1.49 -5.48
CA PRO A 52 1.27 2.46 -6.17
C PRO A 52 2.07 3.24 -7.22
N ALA A 53 1.63 3.15 -8.47
CA ALA A 53 2.14 3.97 -9.55
C ALA A 53 1.28 5.23 -9.73
N ASP A 54 -0.04 5.09 -9.55
CA ASP A 54 -1.01 6.14 -9.80
C ASP A 54 -2.14 6.09 -8.76
N CYS A 55 -2.69 7.24 -8.37
CA CYS A 55 -3.79 7.36 -7.42
C CYS A 55 -4.84 8.37 -7.89
N GLN A 56 -6.10 8.16 -7.48
CA GLN A 56 -7.23 9.07 -7.76
C GLN A 56 -8.15 9.18 -6.55
N CYS A 57 -8.99 10.21 -6.53
CA CYS A 57 -9.95 10.45 -5.46
C CYS A 57 -11.28 9.74 -5.72
N PHE A 58 -11.66 8.83 -4.83
CA PHE A 58 -12.90 8.07 -4.92
C PHE A 58 -13.85 8.41 -3.78
N LYS A 59 -15.15 8.28 -4.02
CA LYS A 59 -16.16 8.48 -2.97
C LYS A 59 -15.89 7.53 -1.81
N CYS A 60 -15.90 8.07 -0.59
CA CYS A 60 -15.71 7.27 0.62
C CYS A 60 -16.81 6.21 0.75
N GLY A 61 -16.44 5.01 1.22
CA GLY A 61 -17.39 3.89 1.42
C GLY A 61 -17.78 3.13 0.15
N ASP A 62 -17.33 3.56 -1.03
CA ASP A 62 -17.53 2.81 -2.26
C ASP A 62 -16.53 1.63 -2.33
N SER A 63 -17.07 0.41 -2.20
CA SER A 63 -16.31 -0.85 -2.26
C SER A 63 -16.23 -1.41 -3.67
N THR A 64 -16.93 -0.82 -4.64
CA THR A 64 -16.79 -1.23 -6.03
C THR A 64 -15.41 -0.80 -6.54
N ARG A 65 -14.71 -1.76 -7.12
CA ARG A 65 -13.33 -1.68 -7.58
C ARG A 65 -13.30 -1.71 -9.09
#